data_AF-A0A820GA57-F1
#
_entry.id   AF-A0A820GA57-F1
#
_cell.length_a   1.000
_cell.length_b   1.000
_cell.length_c   1.000
_cell.angle_alpha   90.00
_cell.angle_beta   90.00
_cell.angle_gamma   90.00
#
_symmetry.space_group_name_H-M   'P 1'
#
loop_
_entity.id
_entity.type
_entity.pdbx_description
1 polymer ?
#
loop_
_entity_poly.entity_id
_entity_poly.type
_entity_poly.pdbx_seq_one_letter_code
_entity_poly.pdbx_strand_id
1 'polypeptide(L)'
;MFDSLIWLFTLKIHSILIILDLVVGSVELAHGIQYNSQCPIQPMIATFLVVHGGVSLFSAFIITMAMSSARLAYQRDNNTAARLMFFGFFSILVLINLFLFAWFIVGNIWVFGARANGAQTSDSTNSATFCDSHVYLTALVLIITRYIIIPIVIIIVIFKRFCKKNNQ
;
A
#
# COMPACT_ATOMS: atom_id res chain seq x y z
N MET A 1 0.39 25.39 20.11
CA MET A 1 -0.96 24.97 19.64
C MET A 1 -0.94 24.42 18.21
N PHE A 2 -0.26 25.06 17.26
CA PHE A 2 -0.12 24.58 15.87
C PHE A 2 0.53 23.19 15.74
N ASP A 3 1.62 22.90 16.47
CA ASP A 3 2.30 21.60 16.40
C ASP A 3 1.42 20.42 16.86
N SER A 4 0.60 20.59 17.90
CA SER A 4 -0.33 19.56 18.39
C SER A 4 -1.46 19.30 17.39
N LEU A 5 -1.96 20.34 16.72
CA LEU A 5 -2.98 20.21 15.68
C LEU A 5 -2.43 19.45 14.46
N ILE A 6 -1.20 19.77 14.03
CA ILE A 6 -0.53 19.13 12.90
C ILE A 6 -0.24 17.64 13.18
N TRP A 7 0.17 17.31 14.40
CA TRP A 7 0.35 15.92 14.83
C TRP A 7 -0.96 15.13 14.81
N LEU A 8 -2.04 15.72 15.32
CA LEU A 8 -3.38 15.12 15.30
C LEU A 8 -3.89 14.88 13.87
N PHE A 9 -3.73 15.86 12.97
CA PHE A 9 -4.11 15.68 11.56
C PHE A 9 -3.29 14.59 10.87
N THR A 10 -1.99 14.50 11.15
CA THR A 10 -1.12 13.48 10.55
C THR A 10 -1.48 12.08 11.06
N LEU A 11 -1.75 11.93 12.35
CA LEU A 11 -2.26 10.68 12.94
C LEU A 11 -3.61 10.28 12.33
N LYS A 12 -4.57 11.20 12.23
CA LYS A 12 -5.90 10.90 11.66
C LYS A 12 -5.83 10.49 10.19
N ILE A 13 -5.04 11.20 9.39
CA ILE A 13 -4.83 10.84 7.98
C ILE A 13 -4.21 9.45 7.88
N HIS A 14 -3.20 9.15 8.68
CA HIS A 14 -2.56 7.84 8.65
C HIS A 14 -3.52 6.72 9.07
N SER A 15 -4.35 6.93 10.10
CA SER A 15 -5.39 5.96 10.49
C SER A 15 -6.42 5.71 9.38
N ILE A 16 -6.84 6.75 8.66
CA ILE A 16 -7.78 6.60 7.53
C ILE A 16 -7.12 5.82 6.38
N LEU A 17 -5.86 6.11 6.07
CA LEU A 17 -5.11 5.39 5.02
C LEU A 17 -4.95 3.91 5.35
N ILE A 18 -4.69 3.56 6.62
CA ILE A 18 -4.60 2.14 7.04
C ILE A 18 -5.91 1.40 6.83
N ILE A 19 -7.05 2.01 7.19
CA ILE A 19 -8.38 1.38 6.98
C ILE A 19 -8.65 1.21 5.49
N LEU A 20 -8.30 2.20 4.68
CA LEU A 20 -8.43 2.13 3.22
C LEU A 20 -7.56 1.00 2.65
N ASP A 21 -6.29 0.92 3.04
CA ASP A 21 -5.37 -0.14 2.61
C ASP A 21 -5.83 -1.53 3.05
N LEU A 22 -6.48 -1.67 4.21
CA LEU A 22 -7.07 -2.94 4.65
C LEU A 22 -8.22 -3.40 3.74
N VAL A 23 -9.14 -2.49 3.40
CA VAL A 23 -10.26 -2.80 2.51
C VAL A 23 -9.74 -3.14 1.11
N VAL A 24 -8.87 -2.30 0.58
CA VAL A 24 -8.30 -2.45 -0.76
C VAL A 24 -7.45 -3.72 -0.85
N GLY A 25 -6.57 -3.98 0.12
CA GLY A 25 -5.76 -5.20 0.17
C GLY A 25 -6.58 -6.48 0.29
N SER A 26 -7.73 -6.44 0.96
CA SER A 26 -8.64 -7.59 1.03
C SER A 26 -9.28 -7.90 -0.33
N VAL A 27 -9.68 -6.88 -1.07
CA VAL A 27 -10.25 -7.02 -2.42
C VAL A 27 -9.20 -7.54 -3.40
N GLU A 28 -7.97 -7.00 -3.36
CA GLU A 28 -6.86 -7.47 -4.17
C GLU A 28 -6.56 -8.94 -3.94
N LEU A 29 -6.52 -9.36 -2.67
CA LEU A 29 -6.26 -10.75 -2.30
C LEU A 29 -7.37 -11.67 -2.81
N ALA A 30 -8.65 -11.28 -2.64
CA ALA A 30 -9.78 -12.05 -3.11
C ALA A 30 -9.76 -12.21 -4.64
N HIS A 31 -9.60 -11.11 -5.39
CA HIS A 31 -9.54 -11.16 -6.84
C HIS A 31 -8.30 -11.91 -7.35
N GLY A 32 -7.15 -11.72 -6.72
CA GLY A 32 -5.92 -12.41 -7.09
C GLY A 32 -6.00 -13.93 -6.91
N ILE A 33 -6.64 -14.40 -5.84
CA ILE A 33 -6.81 -15.85 -5.58
C ILE A 33 -7.91 -16.43 -6.47
N GLN A 34 -9.08 -15.78 -6.53
CA GLN A 34 -10.26 -16.31 -7.22
C GLN A 34 -10.05 -16.44 -8.73
N TYR A 35 -9.30 -15.51 -9.31
CA TYR A 35 -9.11 -15.42 -10.76
C TYR A 35 -7.65 -15.68 -11.18
N ASN A 36 -6.86 -16.37 -10.35
CA ASN A 36 -5.43 -16.64 -10.59
C ASN A 36 -5.16 -17.35 -11.93
N SER A 37 -6.09 -18.19 -12.39
CA SER A 37 -6.00 -18.92 -13.66
C SER A 37 -6.68 -18.24 -14.85
N GLN A 38 -7.36 -17.11 -14.62
CA GLN A 38 -8.22 -16.45 -15.62
C GLN A 38 -7.49 -15.34 -16.40
N CYS A 39 -6.15 -15.30 -16.33
CA CYS A 39 -5.32 -14.37 -17.11
C CYS A 39 -4.07 -15.08 -17.71
N PRO A 40 -4.27 -16.00 -18.67
CA PRO A 40 -3.19 -16.76 -19.30
C PRO A 40 -2.15 -15.89 -20.01
N ILE A 41 -2.51 -14.72 -20.52
CA ILE A 41 -1.58 -13.80 -21.18
C ILE A 41 -0.47 -13.30 -20.25
N GLN A 42 -0.77 -13.14 -18.95
CA GLN A 42 0.18 -12.62 -17.96
C GLN A 42 -0.23 -13.08 -16.54
N PRO A 43 0.06 -14.33 -16.15
CA PRO A 43 -0.31 -14.88 -14.83
C PRO A 43 0.35 -14.14 -13.67
N MET A 44 1.45 -13.41 -13.95
CA MET A 44 2.14 -12.57 -12.98
C MET A 44 1.27 -11.42 -12.45
N ILE A 45 0.21 -11.00 -13.17
CA ILE A 45 -0.71 -9.96 -12.67
C ILE A 45 -1.46 -10.47 -11.43
N ALA A 46 -1.98 -11.70 -11.45
CA ALA A 46 -2.66 -12.24 -10.27
C ALA A 46 -1.70 -12.37 -9.07
N THR A 47 -0.46 -12.81 -9.31
CA THR A 47 0.58 -12.88 -8.27
C THR A 47 0.91 -11.48 -7.72
N PHE A 48 0.95 -10.46 -8.57
CA PHE A 48 1.15 -9.07 -8.15
C PHE A 48 0.09 -8.62 -7.14
N LEU A 49 -1.20 -8.88 -7.42
CA LEU A 49 -2.30 -8.53 -6.52
C LEU A 49 -2.22 -9.29 -5.20
N VAL A 50 -1.96 -10.59 -5.23
CA VAL A 50 -1.88 -11.42 -4.02
C VAL A 50 -0.76 -10.95 -3.10
N VAL A 51 0.44 -10.73 -3.66
CA VAL A 51 1.60 -10.29 -2.87
C VAL A 51 1.41 -8.86 -2.37
N HIS A 52 0.94 -7.93 -3.21
CA HIS A 52 0.69 -6.56 -2.80
C HIS A 52 -0.38 -6.49 -1.70
N GLY A 53 -1.51 -7.19 -1.88
CA GLY A 53 -2.59 -7.24 -0.91
C GLY A 53 -2.16 -7.88 0.42
N GLY A 54 -1.50 -9.04 0.36
CA GLY A 54 -1.01 -9.73 1.55
C GLY A 54 0.03 -8.93 2.34
N VAL A 55 0.98 -8.30 1.65
CA VAL A 55 2.00 -7.46 2.29
C VAL A 55 1.37 -6.17 2.85
N SER A 56 0.37 -5.60 2.18
CA SER A 56 -0.39 -4.45 2.69
C SER A 56 -1.13 -4.79 3.99
N LEU A 57 -1.82 -5.93 4.05
CA LEU A 57 -2.48 -6.43 5.27
C LEU A 57 -1.48 -6.70 6.40
N PHE A 58 -0.33 -7.32 6.07
CA PHE A 58 0.73 -7.55 7.05
C PHE A 58 1.30 -6.23 7.57
N SER A 59 1.50 -5.24 6.70
CA SER A 59 1.98 -3.92 7.10
C SER A 59 1.00 -3.23 8.07
N ALA A 60 -0.31 -3.31 7.83
CA ALA A 60 -1.33 -2.77 8.73
C ALA A 60 -1.29 -3.42 10.13
N PHE A 61 -1.04 -4.72 10.20
CA PHE A 61 -0.85 -5.42 11.47
C PHE A 61 0.39 -4.90 12.22
N ILE A 62 1.53 -4.78 11.54
CA ILE A 62 2.78 -4.27 12.13
C ILE A 62 2.61 -2.82 12.59
N ILE A 63 1.92 -1.97 11.83
CA ILE A 63 1.64 -0.58 12.23
C ILE A 63 0.80 -0.53 13.52
N THR A 64 -0.20 -1.43 13.65
CA THR A 64 -1.02 -1.51 14.86
C THR A 64 -0.18 -1.89 16.09
N MET A 65 0.77 -2.83 15.93
CA MET A 65 1.73 -3.20 16.98
C MET A 65 2.74 -2.09 17.29
N ALA A 66 3.20 -1.34 16.28
CA ALA A 66 4.05 -0.17 16.47
C ALA A 66 3.30 0.92 17.26
N MET A 67 2.02 1.17 16.95
CA MET A 67 1.21 2.15 17.68
C MET A 67 0.94 1.72 19.12
N SER A 68 0.67 0.44 19.38
CA SER A 68 0.45 -0.05 20.75
C SER A 68 1.72 0.05 21.60
N SER A 69 2.87 -0.33 21.05
CA SER A 69 4.18 -0.17 21.71
C SER A 69 4.54 1.29 21.96
N ALA A 70 4.26 2.20 21.00
CA ALA A 70 4.44 3.64 21.18
C ALA A 70 3.56 4.21 22.31
N ARG A 71 2.29 3.79 22.39
CA ARG A 71 1.39 4.21 23.48
C ARG A 71 1.88 3.73 24.84
N LEU A 72 2.35 2.49 24.93
CA LEU A 72 2.92 1.92 26.16
C LEU A 72 4.20 2.64 26.59
N ALA A 73 5.07 2.99 25.64
CA ALA A 73 6.28 3.77 25.90
C ALA A 73 5.96 5.20 26.39
N TYR A 74 4.87 5.81 25.90
CA TYR A 74 4.44 7.14 26.32
C TYR A 74 3.78 7.13 27.72
N GLN A 75 2.97 6.12 28.03
CA GLN A 75 2.28 6.02 29.33
C GLN A 75 3.21 5.62 30.48
N ARG A 76 4.21 4.77 30.20
CA ARG A 76 5.22 4.35 31.17
C ARG A 76 6.51 5.10 30.85
N ASP A 77 6.60 6.32 31.37
CA ASP A 77 7.82 7.12 31.32
C ASP A 77 8.99 6.23 31.77
N ASN A 78 10.00 6.03 30.90
CA ASN A 78 11.13 5.09 31.04
C ASN A 78 10.96 3.58 30.69
N ASN A 79 9.94 3.14 29.96
CA ASN A 79 9.95 1.76 29.44
C ASN A 79 10.88 1.58 28.21
N THR A 80 12.18 1.39 28.45
CA THR A 80 13.21 1.17 27.42
C THR A 80 12.85 0.01 26.47
N ALA A 81 12.20 -1.05 26.97
CA ALA A 81 11.78 -2.19 26.15
C ALA A 81 10.70 -1.81 25.13
N ALA A 82 9.71 -1.01 25.53
CA ALA A 82 8.67 -0.55 24.60
C ALA A 82 9.24 0.37 23.51
N ARG A 83 10.25 1.18 23.85
CA ARG A 83 10.95 2.04 22.89
C ARG A 83 11.79 1.24 21.88
N LEU A 84 12.49 0.20 22.33
CA LEU A 84 13.21 -0.75 21.47
C LEU A 84 12.25 -1.48 20.52
N MET A 85 11.10 -1.96 21.02
CA MET A 85 10.07 -2.57 20.18
C MET A 85 9.56 -1.63 19.10
N PHE A 86 9.26 -0.37 19.45
CA PHE A 86 8.81 0.64 18.48
C PHE A 86 9.84 0.86 17.36
N PHE A 87 11.13 1.01 17.69
CA PHE A 87 12.19 1.13 16.68
C PHE A 87 12.35 -0.14 15.84
N GLY A 88 12.17 -1.31 16.44
CA GLY A 88 12.16 -2.59 15.72
C GLY A 88 11.04 -2.67 14.69
N PHE A 89 9.80 -2.40 15.10
CA PHE A 89 8.65 -2.36 14.18
C PHE A 89 8.81 -1.29 13.10
N PHE A 90 9.33 -0.11 13.46
CA PHE A 90 9.60 0.95 12.48
C PHE A 90 10.60 0.50 11.41
N SER A 91 11.67 -0.19 11.81
CA SER A 91 12.67 -0.72 10.87
C SER A 91 12.07 -1.75 9.92
N ILE A 92 11.22 -2.65 10.44
CA ILE A 92 10.48 -3.63 9.62
C ILE A 92 9.56 -2.91 8.62
N LEU A 93 8.85 -1.86 9.05
CA LEU A 93 7.99 -1.08 8.16
C LEU A 93 8.77 -0.42 7.03
N VAL A 94 9.97 0.10 7.29
CA VAL A 94 10.82 0.67 6.23
C VAL A 94 11.18 -0.40 5.18
N LEU A 95 11.54 -1.60 5.62
CA LEU A 95 11.84 -2.72 4.71
C LEU A 95 10.61 -3.14 3.88
N ILE A 96 9.44 -3.24 4.52
CA ILE A 96 8.19 -3.56 3.83
C ILE A 96 7.85 -2.51 2.78
N ASN A 97 8.00 -1.22 3.11
CA ASN A 97 7.74 -0.15 2.15
C ASN A 97 8.70 -0.16 0.96
N LEU A 98 9.99 -0.46 1.20
CA LEU A 98 10.97 -0.60 0.14
C LEU A 98 10.61 -1.77 -0.79
N PHE A 99 10.23 -2.91 -0.20
CA PHE A 99 9.75 -4.06 -0.95
C PHE A 99 8.51 -3.72 -1.78
N LEU A 100 7.49 -3.09 -1.17
CA LEU A 100 6.27 -2.67 -1.86
C LEU A 100 6.56 -1.69 -3.00
N PHE A 101 7.52 -0.79 -2.84
CA PHE A 101 7.94 0.13 -3.89
C PHE A 101 8.58 -0.60 -5.07
N ALA A 102 9.51 -1.52 -4.81
CA ALA A 102 10.11 -2.34 -5.86
C ALA A 102 9.04 -3.21 -6.55
N TRP A 103 8.15 -3.83 -5.77
CA TRP A 103 7.06 -4.65 -6.26
C TRP A 103 6.07 -3.86 -7.12
N PHE A 104 5.81 -2.60 -6.74
CA PHE A 104 4.99 -1.68 -7.52
C PHE A 104 5.58 -1.44 -8.91
N ILE A 105 6.88 -1.19 -9.03
CA ILE A 105 7.55 -1.02 -10.33
C ILE A 105 7.38 -2.26 -11.19
N VAL A 106 7.59 -3.45 -10.61
CA VAL A 106 7.41 -4.73 -11.30
C VAL A 106 5.96 -4.91 -11.75
N GLY A 107 4.98 -4.59 -10.89
CA GLY A 107 3.56 -4.61 -11.24
C GLY A 107 3.20 -3.72 -12.42
N ASN A 108 3.79 -2.52 -12.51
CA ASN A 108 3.62 -1.64 -13.66
C ASN A 108 4.07 -2.33 -14.96
N ILE A 109 5.24 -2.98 -14.95
CA ILE A 109 5.76 -3.70 -16.12
C ILE A 109 4.78 -4.80 -16.57
N TRP A 110 4.22 -5.56 -15.64
CA TRP A 110 3.29 -6.64 -15.97
C TRP A 110 1.95 -6.13 -16.49
N VAL A 111 1.35 -5.13 -15.85
CA VAL A 111 0.04 -4.60 -16.25
C VAL A 111 0.12 -3.86 -17.59
N PHE A 112 1.14 -3.03 -17.78
CA PHE A 112 1.33 -2.33 -19.06
C PHE A 112 1.84 -3.26 -20.16
N GLY A 113 2.66 -4.26 -19.82
CA GLY A 113 3.09 -5.30 -20.75
C GLY A 113 1.92 -6.12 -21.29
N ALA A 114 0.99 -6.55 -20.43
CA ALA A 114 -0.23 -7.23 -20.86
C ALA A 114 -1.08 -6.36 -21.80
N ARG A 115 -1.20 -5.06 -21.51
CA ARG A 115 -1.89 -4.12 -22.41
C ARG A 115 -1.21 -4.00 -23.77
N ALA A 116 0.12 -3.89 -23.79
CA ALA A 116 0.91 -3.79 -25.02
C ALA A 116 0.83 -5.08 -25.86
N ASN A 117 0.73 -6.23 -25.20
CA ASN A 117 0.58 -7.55 -25.83
C ASN A 117 -0.86 -7.82 -26.31
N GLY A 118 -1.77 -6.85 -26.22
CA GLY A 118 -3.12 -6.96 -26.73
C GLY A 118 -4.07 -7.75 -25.82
N ALA A 119 -3.92 -7.65 -24.49
CA ALA A 119 -4.85 -8.27 -23.54
C ALA A 119 -6.32 -7.93 -23.87
N GLN A 120 -7.14 -8.96 -24.00
CA GLN A 120 -8.57 -8.86 -24.27
C GLN A 120 -9.36 -9.25 -23.02
N THR A 121 -10.22 -8.34 -22.56
CA THR A 121 -11.08 -8.55 -21.37
C THR A 121 -12.50 -9.04 -21.69
N SER A 122 -12.85 -9.13 -22.98
CA SER A 122 -14.25 -9.35 -23.41
C SER A 122 -14.48 -10.63 -24.22
N ASP A 123 -13.48 -11.14 -24.93
CA ASP A 123 -13.61 -12.33 -25.78
C ASP A 123 -12.82 -13.51 -25.20
N SER A 124 -13.54 -14.51 -24.69
CA SER A 124 -12.95 -15.76 -24.16
C SER A 124 -12.55 -16.75 -25.26
N THR A 125 -12.84 -16.44 -26.53
CA THR A 125 -12.58 -17.29 -27.70
C THR A 125 -11.09 -17.41 -28.03
N ASN A 126 -10.29 -16.40 -27.67
CA ASN A 126 -8.83 -16.44 -27.78
C ASN A 126 -8.20 -16.64 -26.39
N SER A 127 -8.01 -17.90 -26.01
CA SER A 127 -7.45 -18.29 -24.71
C SER A 127 -6.01 -17.80 -24.47
N ALA A 128 -5.26 -17.41 -25.50
CA ALA A 128 -3.89 -16.91 -25.35
C ALA A 128 -3.80 -15.42 -24.97
N THR A 129 -4.78 -14.60 -25.38
CA THR A 129 -4.80 -13.14 -25.12
C THR A 129 -5.86 -12.72 -24.10
N PHE A 130 -6.70 -13.66 -23.65
CA PHE A 130 -7.73 -13.38 -22.67
C PHE A 130 -7.15 -13.05 -21.29
N CYS A 131 -7.73 -12.04 -20.64
CA CYS A 131 -7.48 -11.75 -19.23
C CYS A 131 -8.79 -11.28 -18.60
N ASP A 132 -9.17 -11.87 -17.48
CA ASP A 132 -10.41 -11.49 -16.79
C ASP A 132 -10.43 -10.00 -16.42
N SER A 133 -11.56 -9.36 -16.72
CA SER A 133 -11.77 -7.93 -16.48
C SER A 133 -11.57 -7.53 -15.02
N HIS A 134 -12.00 -8.36 -14.07
CA HIS A 134 -11.85 -8.06 -12.65
C HIS A 134 -10.38 -8.02 -12.23
N VAL A 135 -9.55 -8.97 -12.67
CA VAL A 135 -8.11 -9.00 -12.33
C VAL A 135 -7.40 -7.82 -12.94
N TYR A 136 -7.61 -7.60 -14.24
CA TYR A 136 -6.93 -6.55 -14.98
C TYR A 136 -7.32 -5.16 -14.47
N LEU A 137 -8.61 -4.89 -14.31
CA LEU A 137 -9.10 -3.60 -13.81
C LEU A 137 -8.67 -3.36 -12.36
N THR A 138 -8.67 -4.39 -11.50
CA THR A 138 -8.20 -4.23 -10.12
C THR A 138 -6.71 -3.85 -10.10
N ALA A 139 -5.87 -4.51 -10.91
CA ALA A 139 -4.45 -4.17 -11.04
C ALA A 139 -4.24 -2.73 -11.53
N LEU A 140 -5.04 -2.31 -12.52
CA LEU A 140 -4.93 -1.01 -13.14
C LEU A 140 -5.42 0.11 -12.19
N VAL A 141 -6.56 -0.08 -11.53
CA VAL A 141 -7.09 0.84 -10.51
C VAL A 141 -6.10 1.00 -9.37
N LEU A 142 -5.47 -0.09 -8.92
CA LEU A 142 -4.42 -0.05 -7.90
C LEU A 142 -3.27 0.87 -8.31
N ILE A 143 -2.75 0.65 -9.53
CA ILE A 143 -1.62 1.43 -10.05
C ILE A 143 -1.97 2.92 -10.12
N ILE A 144 -3.12 3.25 -10.72
CA ILE A 144 -3.60 4.64 -10.83
C ILE A 144 -3.79 5.26 -9.45
N THR A 145 -4.40 4.54 -8.52
CA THR A 145 -4.65 5.01 -7.16
C THR A 145 -3.34 5.35 -6.45
N ARG A 146 -2.32 4.50 -6.55
CA ARG A 146 -1.00 4.76 -5.96
C ARG A 146 -0.30 5.96 -6.62
N TYR A 147 -0.41 6.12 -7.94
CA TYR A 147 0.10 7.30 -8.64
C TYR A 147 -0.55 8.61 -8.19
N ILE A 148 -1.79 8.59 -7.72
CA ILE A 148 -2.49 9.79 -7.22
C ILE A 148 -2.15 10.03 -5.74
N ILE A 149 -2.22 9.00 -4.90
CA ILE A 149 -2.07 9.15 -3.45
C ILE A 149 -0.64 9.56 -3.07
N ILE A 150 0.39 8.94 -3.66
CA ILE A 150 1.80 9.20 -3.30
C ILE A 150 2.18 10.70 -3.46
N PRO A 151 1.97 11.35 -4.63
CA PRO A 151 2.31 12.76 -4.78
C PRO A 151 1.48 13.67 -3.89
N ILE A 152 0.20 13.36 -3.66
CA ILE A 152 -0.63 14.13 -2.71
C ILE A 152 -0.02 14.09 -1.30
N VAL A 153 0.39 12.91 -0.82
CA VAL A 153 1.03 12.77 0.48
C VAL A 153 2.36 13.55 0.54
N ILE A 154 3.18 13.47 -0.52
CA ILE A 154 4.45 14.20 -0.61
C ILE A 154 4.20 15.72 -0.53
N ILE A 155 3.24 16.25 -1.29
CA ILE A 155 2.88 17.67 -1.28
C ILE A 155 2.43 18.11 0.11
N ILE A 156 1.56 17.34 0.76
CA ILE A 156 1.09 17.63 2.13
C ILE A 156 2.27 17.67 3.11
N VAL A 157 3.21 16.73 3.03
CA VAL A 157 4.38 16.66 3.91
C VAL A 157 5.33 17.85 3.67
N ILE A 158 5.60 18.19 2.41
CA ILE A 158 6.44 19.34 2.04
C ILE A 158 5.80 20.64 2.52
N PHE A 159 4.51 20.85 2.24
CA PHE A 159 3.77 22.03 2.66
C PHE A 159 3.81 22.19 4.19
N LYS A 160 3.58 21.09 4.93
CA LYS A 160 3.71 21.09 6.40
C LYS A 160 5.11 21.48 6.86
N ARG A 161 6.17 20.95 6.25
CA ARG A 161 7.57 21.30 6.59
C ARG A 161 7.87 22.77 6.29
N PHE A 162 7.34 23.29 5.18
CA PHE A 162 7.52 24.69 4.79
C PHE A 162 6.82 25.64 5.76
N CYS A 163 5.55 25.38 6.11
CA CYS A 163 4.82 26.18 7.10
C CYS A 163 5.49 26.15 8.48
N LYS A 164 6.05 25.00 8.89
CA LYS A 164 6.80 24.91 10.15
C LYS A 164 8.05 25.79 10.12
N LYS A 165 8.80 25.78 9.02
CA LYS A 165 10.02 26.60 8.87
C LYS A 165 9.72 28.10 8.90
N ASN A 166 8.59 28.55 8.36
CA ASN A 166 8.24 29.97 8.28
C ASN A 166 7.68 30.57 9.59
N ASN A 167 7.28 29.71 10.54
CA ASN A 167 6.77 30.11 11.86
C ASN A 167 7.85 30.00 12.97
N GLN A 168 9.09 29.69 12.62
CA GLN A 168 10.28 29.76 13.50
C GLN A 168 11.09 31.01 13.16
#